data_AF-U3GY24-F1
#
_entry.id   AF-U3GY24-F1
#
_cell.length_a   1.000
_cell.length_b   1.000
_cell.length_c   1.000
_cell.angle_alpha   90.00
_cell.angle_beta   90.00
_cell.angle_gamma   90.00
#
_symmetry.space_group_name_H-M   'P 1'
#
loop_
_entity.id
_entity.type
_entity.pdbx_description
1 polymer ?
#
loop_
_entity_poly.entity_id
_entity_poly.type
_entity_poly.pdbx_seq_one_letter_code
_entity_poly.pdbx_strand_id
1 'polypeptide(L)'
;MLTLPAMTLPSMLMFILVTVPYTVAFWGAAIAGIAGAFTAATTRDDAFPAADRQPKWIWVGLLSVASILCWAGSTFLAVVGAVIICIYWCDVRPQIRLLIG
;
A
#
# COMPACT_ATOMS: atom_id res chain seq x y z
N MET A 1 38.94 0.35 21.51
CA MET A 1 38.64 0.39 20.07
C MET A 1 37.51 -0.59 19.81
N LEU A 2 36.31 -0.09 19.54
CA LEU A 2 35.19 -0.94 19.10
C LEU A 2 35.52 -1.37 17.67
N THR A 3 35.92 -2.62 17.44
CA THR A 3 36.06 -3.15 16.08
C THR A 3 34.67 -3.14 15.47
N LEU A 4 34.39 -2.21 14.54
CA LEU A 4 33.20 -2.30 13.70
C LEU A 4 33.19 -3.73 13.12
N PRO A 5 32.12 -4.52 13.32
CA PRO A 5 32.09 -5.86 12.78
C PRO A 5 32.34 -5.74 11.28
N ALA A 6 33.41 -6.34 10.80
CA ALA A 6 33.74 -6.33 9.39
C ALA A 6 32.50 -6.82 8.64
N MET A 7 32.01 -6.01 7.71
CA MET A 7 30.87 -6.37 6.87
C MET A 7 31.30 -7.52 5.95
N THR A 8 31.29 -8.73 6.48
CA THR A 8 31.69 -9.95 5.78
C THR A 8 30.74 -10.19 4.60
N LEU A 9 31.25 -10.81 3.52
CA LEU A 9 30.45 -11.11 2.32
C LEU A 9 29.09 -11.81 2.64
N PRO A 10 29.01 -12.78 3.59
CA PRO A 10 27.73 -13.35 4.02
C PRO A 10 26.79 -12.33 4.67
N SER A 11 27.31 -11.43 5.50
CA SER A 11 26.50 -10.38 6.14
C SER A 11 26.00 -9.32 5.14
N MET A 12 26.79 -9.00 4.10
CA MET A 12 26.35 -8.15 2.99
C MET A 12 25.21 -8.78 2.20
N LEU A 13 25.34 -10.08 1.91
CA LEU A 13 24.33 -10.82 1.15
C LEU A 13 23.01 -10.85 1.93
N MET A 14 23.04 -11.18 3.22
CA MET A 14 21.84 -11.17 4.06
C MET A 14 21.18 -9.79 4.14
N PHE A 15 21.99 -8.73 4.25
CA PHE A 15 21.48 -7.36 4.25
C PHE A 15 20.75 -7.04 2.95
N ILE A 16 21.35 -7.33 1.79
CA ILE A 16 20.76 -7.06 0.47
C ILE A 16 19.49 -7.90 0.25
N LEU A 17 19.55 -9.20 0.57
CA LEU A 17 18.43 -10.13 0.40
C LEU A 17 17.21 -9.76 1.23
N VAL A 18 17.36 -9.06 2.35
CA VAL A 18 16.24 -8.63 3.18
C VAL A 18 15.80 -7.21 2.83
N THR A 19 16.74 -6.27 2.70
CA THR A 19 16.41 -4.84 2.55
C THR A 19 15.85 -4.49 1.18
N VAL A 20 16.36 -5.10 0.11
CA VAL A 20 15.90 -4.81 -1.25
C VAL A 20 14.44 -5.26 -1.45
N PRO A 21 14.04 -6.52 -1.21
CA PRO A 21 12.64 -6.90 -1.41
C PRO A 21 11.69 -6.18 -0.45
N TYR A 22 12.13 -5.91 0.79
CA TYR A 22 11.35 -5.12 1.73
C TYR A 22 11.04 -3.73 1.17
N THR A 23 12.07 -2.99 0.74
CA THR A 23 11.88 -1.64 0.19
C THR A 23 11.04 -1.68 -1.08
N VAL A 24 11.33 -2.59 -2.02
CA VAL A 24 10.56 -2.74 -3.26
C VAL A 24 9.07 -2.99 -2.97
N ALA A 25 8.74 -3.83 -1.99
CA ALA A 25 7.35 -4.11 -1.62
C ALA A 25 6.61 -2.86 -1.12
N PHE A 26 7.23 -2.07 -0.22
CA PHE A 26 6.60 -0.86 0.32
C PHE A 26 6.48 0.27 -0.71
N TRP A 27 7.48 0.45 -1.57
CA TRP A 27 7.40 1.39 -2.68
C TRP A 27 6.33 0.96 -3.71
N GLY A 28 6.23 -0.33 -4.01
CA GLY A 28 5.17 -0.87 -4.85
C GLY A 28 3.78 -0.65 -4.26
N ALA A 29 3.62 -0.90 -2.95
CA ALA A 29 2.38 -0.62 -2.24
C ALA A 29 2.04 0.87 -2.28
N ALA A 30 3.01 1.76 -2.03
CA ALA A 30 2.79 3.20 -2.09
C ALA A 30 2.24 3.65 -3.45
N ILE A 31 2.86 3.18 -4.55
CA ILE A 31 2.41 3.47 -5.92
C ILE A 31 1.00 2.92 -6.15
N ALA A 32 0.72 1.67 -5.74
CA ALA A 32 -0.60 1.06 -5.84
C ALA A 32 -1.66 1.81 -5.01
N GLY A 33 -1.28 2.42 -3.89
CA GLY A 33 -2.13 3.28 -3.08
C GLY A 33 -2.51 4.57 -3.80
N ILE A 34 -1.56 5.26 -4.45
CA ILE A 34 -1.86 6.47 -5.26
C ILE A 34 -2.77 6.12 -6.43
N ALA A 35 -2.45 5.05 -7.17
CA ALA A 35 -3.28 4.58 -8.28
C ALA A 35 -4.69 4.20 -7.82
N GLY A 36 -4.80 3.57 -6.64
CA GLY A 36 -6.08 3.26 -6.00
C GLY A 36 -6.87 4.51 -5.62
N ALA A 37 -6.23 5.50 -4.99
CA ALA A 37 -6.88 6.76 -4.64
C ALA A 37 -7.39 7.51 -5.88
N PHE A 38 -6.60 7.54 -6.95
CA PHE A 38 -7.00 8.10 -8.24
C PHE A 38 -8.20 7.36 -8.83
N THR A 39 -8.17 6.03 -8.82
CA THR A 39 -9.28 5.19 -9.32
C THR A 39 -10.55 5.40 -8.49
N ALA A 40 -10.44 5.49 -7.17
CA ALA A 40 -11.57 5.78 -6.29
C ALA A 40 -12.13 7.18 -6.56
N ALA A 41 -11.28 8.17 -6.79
CA ALA A 41 -11.68 9.54 -7.09
C ALA A 41 -12.39 9.70 -8.44
N THR A 42 -12.01 8.90 -9.46
CA THR A 42 -12.66 8.93 -10.79
C THR A 42 -13.90 8.04 -10.88
N THR A 43 -14.10 7.12 -9.93
CA THR A 43 -15.30 6.28 -9.87
C THR A 43 -16.53 7.10 -9.44
N ARG A 44 -17.69 6.80 -10.04
CA ARG A 44 -18.97 7.43 -9.72
C ARG A 44 -19.36 7.26 -8.24
N ASP A 45 -19.86 8.34 -7.61
CA ASP A 45 -20.10 8.41 -6.15
C ASP A 45 -21.21 7.46 -5.67
N ASP A 46 -22.20 7.20 -6.52
CA ASP A 46 -23.35 6.32 -6.30
C ASP A 46 -22.99 4.83 -6.31
N ALA A 47 -21.86 4.44 -6.90
CA ALA A 47 -21.44 3.04 -6.94
C ALA A 47 -20.99 2.50 -5.57
N PHE A 48 -20.48 3.36 -4.68
CA PHE A 48 -20.00 2.92 -3.37
C PHE A 48 -21.15 2.53 -2.43
N PRO A 49 -22.23 3.34 -2.30
CA PRO A 49 -23.44 2.92 -1.58
C PRO A 49 -24.13 1.71 -2.22
N ALA A 50 -24.14 1.61 -3.56
CA ALA A 50 -24.72 0.46 -4.25
C ALA A 50 -23.98 -0.86 -3.95
N ALA A 51 -22.70 -0.77 -3.58
CA ALA A 51 -21.88 -1.90 -3.16
C ALA A 51 -21.94 -2.19 -1.65
N ASP A 52 -22.79 -1.47 -0.90
CA ASP A 52 -22.88 -1.52 0.56
C ASP A 52 -21.52 -1.29 1.25
N ARG A 53 -20.68 -0.42 0.67
CA ARG A 53 -19.34 -0.09 1.17
C ARG A 53 -19.26 1.34 1.70
N GLN A 54 -18.22 1.59 2.49
CA GLN A 54 -17.89 2.93 2.97
C GLN A 54 -17.84 3.94 1.81
N PRO A 55 -18.28 5.20 2.03
CA PRO A 55 -18.38 6.21 0.99
C PRO A 55 -17.06 6.48 0.29
N LYS A 56 -17.15 6.90 -0.97
CA LYS A 56 -16.01 7.19 -1.86
C LYS A 56 -14.88 7.98 -1.18
N TRP A 57 -15.24 9.09 -0.53
CA TRP A 57 -14.28 10.00 0.08
C TRP A 57 -13.48 9.38 1.24
N ILE A 58 -14.08 8.40 1.94
CA ILE A 58 -13.37 7.62 2.96
C ILE A 58 -12.29 6.76 2.28
N TRP A 59 -12.60 6.07 1.18
CA TRP A 59 -11.61 5.28 0.45
C TRP A 59 -10.50 6.13 -0.18
N VAL A 60 -10.84 7.29 -0.76
CA VAL A 60 -9.84 8.23 -1.28
C VAL A 60 -8.90 8.70 -0.15
N GLY A 61 -9.45 9.08 0.99
CA GLY A 61 -8.67 9.48 2.16
C GLY A 61 -7.79 8.36 2.70
N LEU A 62 -8.35 7.16 2.90
CA LEU A 62 -7.61 6.00 3.39
C LEU A 62 -6.45 5.61 2.45
N LEU A 63 -6.68 5.58 1.14
CA LEU A 63 -5.65 5.21 0.16
C LEU A 63 -4.55 6.26 0.05
N SER A 64 -4.92 7.54 0.15
CA SER A 64 -3.96 8.65 0.13
C SER A 64 -3.05 8.60 1.36
N VAL A 65 -3.63 8.44 2.55
CA VAL A 65 -2.87 8.33 3.81
C VAL A 65 -2.04 7.04 3.83
N ALA A 66 -2.62 5.91 3.43
CA ALA A 66 -1.92 4.63 3.35
C ALA A 66 -0.71 4.69 2.40
N SER A 67 -0.85 5.37 1.25
CA SER A 67 0.25 5.56 0.31
C SER A 67 1.41 6.36 0.92
N ILE A 68 1.10 7.46 1.61
CA ILE A 68 2.12 8.28 2.31
C ILE A 68 2.81 7.45 3.41
N LEU A 69 2.06 6.65 4.16
CA LEU A 69 2.59 5.77 5.20
C LEU A 69 3.51 4.68 4.62
N CYS A 70 3.13 4.07 3.49
CA CYS A 70 3.98 3.10 2.80
C CYS A 70 5.22 3.75 2.20
N TRP A 71 5.12 5.00 1.73
CA TRP A 71 6.25 5.76 1.20
C TRP A 71 7.26 6.15 2.28
N ALA A 72 6.79 6.55 3.46
CA ALA A 72 7.66 6.85 4.60
C ALA A 72 8.45 5.62 5.08
N GLY A 73 7.92 4.41 4.87
CA GLY A 73 8.57 3.14 5.17
C GLY A 73 8.85 2.91 6.67
N SER A 74 9.17 1.67 7.04
CA SER A 74 9.72 1.26 8.35
C SER A 74 8.84 1.37 9.61
N THR A 75 7.63 1.92 9.54
CA THR A 75 6.73 2.01 10.70
C THR A 75 5.67 0.91 10.68
N PHE A 76 5.19 0.45 11.85
CA PHE A 76 4.03 -0.45 11.96
C PHE A 76 2.82 0.06 11.16
N LEU A 77 2.63 1.39 11.08
CA LEU A 77 1.62 2.04 10.28
C LEU A 77 1.75 1.78 8.76
N ALA A 78 2.96 1.58 8.24
CA ALA A 78 3.17 1.25 6.83
C ALA A 78 2.59 -0.12 6.49
N VAL A 79 2.62 -1.07 7.43
CA VAL A 79 2.00 -2.39 7.27
C VAL A 79 0.48 -2.24 7.23
N VAL A 80 -0.10 -1.44 8.13
CA VAL A 80 -1.53 -1.12 8.11
C VAL A 80 -1.94 -0.48 6.78
N GLY A 81 -1.14 0.48 6.29
CA GLY A 81 -1.32 1.10 4.98
C GLY A 81 -1.32 0.08 3.85
N ALA A 82 -0.35 -0.83 3.84
CA ALA A 82 -0.25 -1.88 2.83
C ALA A 82 -1.50 -2.79 2.86
N VAL A 83 -2.01 -3.15 4.04
CA VAL A 83 -3.24 -3.95 4.19
C VAL A 83 -4.46 -3.20 3.63
N ILE A 84 -4.62 -1.91 3.94
CA ILE A 84 -5.71 -1.07 3.39
C ILE A 84 -5.66 -1.07 1.86
N ILE A 85 -4.48 -0.89 1.28
CA ILE A 85 -4.28 -0.87 -0.17
C ILE A 85 -4.65 -2.23 -0.75
N CYS A 86 -4.20 -3.33 -0.15
CA CYS A 86 -4.60 -4.69 -0.55
C CYS A 86 -6.11 -4.91 -0.51
N ILE A 87 -6.80 -4.46 0.55
CA ILE A 87 -8.27 -4.57 0.67
C ILE A 87 -8.95 -3.81 -0.48
N TYR A 88 -8.50 -2.60 -0.80
CA TYR A 88 -9.10 -1.86 -1.90
C TYR A 88 -8.98 -2.59 -3.24
N TRP A 89 -7.79 -3.11 -3.55
CA TRP A 89 -7.53 -3.78 -4.82
C TRP A 89 -8.21 -5.15 -4.93
N CYS A 90 -8.26 -5.92 -3.85
CA CYS A 90 -8.79 -7.29 -3.86
C CYS A 90 -10.29 -7.38 -3.56
N ASP A 91 -10.86 -6.46 -2.76
CA ASP A 91 -12.24 -6.55 -2.28
C ASP A 91 -13.13 -5.45 -2.88
N VAL A 92 -12.75 -4.18 -2.68
CA VAL A 92 -13.59 -3.03 -3.04
C VAL A 92 -13.69 -2.85 -4.55
N ARG A 93 -12.55 -2.81 -5.25
CA ARG A 93 -12.52 -2.54 -6.69
C ARG A 93 -13.25 -3.60 -7.51
N PRO A 94 -13.06 -4.92 -7.30
CA PRO A 94 -13.79 -5.94 -8.04
C PRO A 94 -15.30 -5.84 -7.84
N GLN A 95 -15.77 -5.60 -6.62
CA GLN A 95 -17.20 -5.46 -6.35
C GLN A 95 -17.83 -4.24 -7.00
N ILE A 96 -17.16 -3.09 -6.93
CA ILE A 96 -17.62 -1.89 -7.61
C ILE A 96 -17.67 -2.14 -9.13
N ARG A 97 -16.67 -2.79 -9.72
CA ARG A 97 -16.69 -3.14 -11.15
C ARG A 97 -17.85 -4.06 -11.51
N LEU A 98 -18.17 -5.06 -10.68
CA LEU A 98 -19.30 -5.95 -10.91
C LEU A 98 -20.65 -5.22 -10.97
N LEU A 99 -20.79 -4.10 -10.26
CA LEU A 99 -22.02 -3.29 -10.22
C LEU A 99 -22.10 -2.23 -11.32
N ILE A 100 -20.95 -1.82 -11.87
CA ILE A 100 -20.88 -0.82 -12.94
C ILE A 100 -20.84 -1.49 -14.33
N GLY A 101 -20.43 -2.77 -14.42
CA GLY A 101 -20.18 -3.49 -15.67
C GLY A 101 -18.70 -3.58 -16.00
#